data_AF-A0A3B4A588-F1
#
_entry.id   AF-A0A3B4A588-F1
#
_cell.length_a   1.000
_cell.length_b   1.000
_cell.length_c   1.000
_cell.angle_alpha   90.00
_cell.angle_beta   90.00
_cell.angle_gamma   90.00
#
_symmetry.space_group_name_H-M   'P 1'
#
loop_
_entity.id
_entity.type
_entity.pdbx_description
1 polymer ?
#
loop_
_entity_poly.entity_id
_entity_poly.type
_entity_poly.pdbx_seq_one_letter_code
_entity_poly.pdbx_strand_id
1 'polypeptide(L)'
;HSTADINSADDEDTFKILISTDVHLGYLEKDAIRGNDSYNTLKEILEYVDFILLGGDLFHENKPSRRCLHTCITMLRQYCMGDTPIQFNILSDQTVNFNTTKSV
;
A
#
# COMPACT_ATOMS: atom_id res chain seq x y z
N HIS A 1 -29.73 -10.44 3.24
CA HIS A 1 -28.70 -10.05 2.25
C HIS A 1 -27.42 -10.73 2.72
N SER A 2 -27.07 -11.84 2.10
CA SER A 2 -25.95 -12.69 2.55
C SER A 2 -24.64 -11.96 2.27
N THR A 3 -23.91 -11.63 3.32
CA THR A 3 -22.47 -11.36 3.24
C THR A 3 -21.83 -12.67 2.82
N ALA A 4 -21.37 -12.74 1.57
CA ALA A 4 -20.55 -13.85 1.12
C ALA A 4 -19.27 -13.83 1.98
N ASP A 5 -19.06 -14.89 2.75
CA ASP A 5 -17.76 -15.17 3.33
C ASP A 5 -16.77 -15.31 2.17
N ILE A 6 -15.96 -14.28 1.96
CA ILE A 6 -14.99 -14.19 0.86
C ILE A 6 -13.76 -15.09 1.10
N ASN A 7 -13.70 -15.79 2.22
CA ASN A 7 -12.68 -16.79 2.52
C ASN A 7 -13.05 -18.14 1.88
N SER A 8 -13.09 -18.17 0.55
CA SER A 8 -13.05 -19.41 -0.22
C SER A 8 -11.63 -19.98 -0.18
N ALA A 9 -11.48 -21.31 -0.11
CA ALA A 9 -10.19 -22.01 -0.09
C ALA A 9 -9.25 -21.65 -1.26
N ASP A 10 -9.77 -21.02 -2.32
CA ASP A 10 -9.02 -20.51 -3.47
C ASP A 10 -8.15 -19.27 -3.14
N ASP A 11 -8.37 -18.59 -2.01
CA ASP A 11 -7.61 -17.39 -1.64
C ASP A 11 -6.19 -17.70 -1.13
N GLU A 12 -5.93 -18.90 -0.60
CA GLU A 12 -4.61 -19.26 -0.05
C GLU A 12 -3.54 -19.38 -1.15
N ASP A 13 -3.96 -19.80 -2.35
CA ASP A 13 -3.10 -19.90 -3.54
C ASP A 13 -3.19 -18.66 -4.46
N THR A 14 -3.88 -17.61 -4.04
CA THR A 14 -4.11 -16.39 -4.83
C THR A 14 -3.36 -15.19 -4.27
N PHE A 15 -2.52 -14.57 -5.09
CA PHE A 15 -1.86 -13.31 -4.74
C PHE A 15 -2.79 -12.11 -4.93
N LYS A 16 -3.05 -11.34 -3.87
CA LYS A 16 -3.73 -10.04 -3.98
C LYS A 16 -2.70 -8.92 -4.11
N ILE A 17 -2.40 -8.55 -5.34
CA ILE A 17 -1.44 -7.50 -5.66
C ILE A 17 -2.18 -6.22 -6.03
N LEU A 18 -1.94 -5.12 -5.28
CA LEU A 18 -2.27 -3.80 -5.76
C LEU A 18 -1.29 -3.39 -6.86
N ILE A 19 -1.79 -3.21 -8.08
CA ILE A 19 -1.03 -2.57 -9.16
C ILE A 19 -1.57 -1.16 -9.33
N SER A 20 -0.74 -0.15 -9.07
CA SER A 20 -1.15 1.25 -9.20
C SER A 20 -0.03 2.14 -9.71
N THR A 21 -0.39 3.20 -10.43
CA THR A 21 0.47 4.30 -10.88
C THR A 21 -0.31 5.60 -10.68
N ASP A 22 0.39 6.71 -10.42
CA ASP A 22 -0.21 8.04 -10.33
C ASP A 22 -1.26 8.17 -9.20
N VAL A 23 -0.94 7.61 -8.02
CA VAL A 23 -1.79 7.75 -6.81
C VAL A 23 -1.96 9.23 -6.44
N HIS A 24 -0.93 10.05 -6.69
CA HIS A 24 -0.93 11.49 -6.41
C HIS A 24 -1.45 11.81 -4.99
N LEU A 25 -0.90 11.13 -4.00
CA LEU A 25 -1.26 11.33 -2.61
C LEU A 25 -1.02 12.79 -2.20
N GLY A 26 -1.99 13.39 -1.52
CA GLY A 26 -1.97 14.80 -1.15
C GLY A 26 -2.49 15.75 -2.24
N TYR A 27 -3.07 15.23 -3.32
CA TYR A 27 -3.80 16.05 -4.29
C TYR A 27 -4.90 16.86 -3.60
N LEU A 28 -4.93 18.17 -3.84
CA LEU A 28 -5.85 19.12 -3.23
C LEU A 28 -5.92 19.08 -1.69
N GLU A 29 -4.81 18.78 -0.99
CA GLU A 29 -4.77 18.62 0.48
C GLU A 29 -5.34 19.82 1.27
N LYS A 30 -5.33 21.03 0.70
CA LYS A 30 -5.87 22.25 1.35
C LYS A 30 -7.36 22.47 1.11
N ASP A 31 -7.99 21.68 0.24
CA ASP A 31 -9.42 21.75 -0.03
C ASP A 31 -10.21 21.11 1.11
N ALA A 32 -11.21 21.82 1.64
CA ALA A 32 -11.97 21.39 2.82
C ALA A 32 -12.84 20.14 2.57
N ILE A 33 -13.18 19.85 1.31
CA ILE A 33 -14.04 18.73 0.92
C ILE A 33 -13.19 17.59 0.36
N ARG A 34 -12.28 17.91 -0.55
CA ARG A 34 -11.57 16.93 -1.38
C ARG A 34 -10.18 16.55 -0.87
N GLY A 35 -9.64 17.29 0.10
CA GLY A 35 -8.27 17.10 0.58
C GLY A 35 -8.00 15.73 1.21
N ASN A 36 -9.04 14.98 1.57
CA ASN A 36 -8.92 13.63 2.12
C ASN A 36 -9.18 12.51 1.09
N ASP A 37 -9.62 12.82 -0.12
CA ASP A 37 -10.04 11.81 -1.10
C ASP A 37 -8.92 10.81 -1.42
N SER A 38 -7.74 11.33 -1.77
CA SER A 38 -6.58 10.49 -2.11
C SER A 38 -6.15 9.57 -0.96
N TYR A 39 -6.22 10.05 0.28
CA TYR A 39 -5.89 9.25 1.47
C TYR A 39 -6.93 8.17 1.75
N ASN A 40 -8.22 8.48 1.59
CA ASN A 40 -9.29 7.52 1.82
C ASN A 40 -9.24 6.39 0.78
N THR A 41 -9.03 6.72 -0.49
CA THR A 41 -8.86 5.72 -1.55
C THR A 41 -7.67 4.82 -1.28
N LEU A 42 -6.50 5.37 -0.92
CA LEU A 42 -5.35 4.55 -0.60
C LEU A 42 -5.64 3.62 0.59
N LYS A 43 -6.27 4.14 1.65
CA LYS A 43 -6.64 3.36 2.84
C LYS A 43 -7.52 2.16 2.51
N GLU A 44 -8.58 2.38 1.73
CA GLU A 44 -9.51 1.31 1.32
C GLU A 44 -8.76 0.21 0.58
N ILE A 45 -7.88 0.58 -0.34
CA ILE A 45 -7.13 -0.40 -1.12
C ILE A 45 -6.15 -1.18 -0.23
N LEU A 46 -5.48 -0.51 0.71
CA LEU A 46 -4.51 -1.14 1.62
C LEU A 46 -5.14 -2.21 2.53
N GLU A 47 -6.45 -2.18 2.76
CA GLU A 47 -7.15 -3.16 3.61
C GLU A 47 -7.33 -4.53 2.94
N TYR A 48 -7.15 -4.64 1.62
CA TYR A 48 -7.50 -5.84 0.85
C TYR A 48 -6.33 -6.46 0.07
N VAL A 49 -5.09 -6.04 0.31
CA VAL A 49 -3.93 -6.40 -0.55
C VAL A 49 -2.80 -6.99 0.28
N ASP A 50 -2.15 -8.03 -0.25
CA ASP A 50 -0.99 -8.68 0.37
C ASP A 50 0.32 -7.99 -0.03
N PHE A 51 0.33 -7.42 -1.23
CA PHE A 51 1.51 -6.80 -1.83
C PHE A 51 1.12 -5.57 -2.64
N ILE A 52 1.99 -4.56 -2.66
CA ILE A 52 1.78 -3.32 -3.40
C ILE A 52 2.89 -3.15 -4.44
N LEU A 53 2.48 -2.99 -5.69
CA LEU A 53 3.34 -2.66 -6.82
C LEU A 53 2.98 -1.27 -7.34
N LEU A 54 3.87 -0.30 -7.07
CA LEU A 54 3.73 1.08 -7.53
C LEU A 54 4.59 1.32 -8.77
N GLY A 55 3.96 1.80 -9.85
CA GLY A 55 4.63 2.13 -11.12
C GLY A 55 5.27 3.51 -11.17
N GLY A 56 4.93 4.40 -10.24
CA GLY A 56 5.39 5.80 -10.22
C GLY A 56 4.40 6.72 -9.52
N ASP A 57 4.82 7.96 -9.25
CA ASP A 57 3.99 9.08 -8.79
C ASP A 57 3.04 8.78 -7.61
N LEU A 58 3.61 8.19 -6.55
CA LEU A 58 2.90 7.99 -5.28
C LEU A 58 2.42 9.31 -4.67
N PHE A 59 3.22 10.38 -4.77
CA PHE A 59 2.89 11.69 -4.23
C PHE A 59 2.53 12.66 -5.36
N HIS A 60 1.60 13.58 -5.08
CA HIS A 60 1.24 14.61 -6.07
C HIS A 60 2.37 15.64 -6.27
N GLU A 61 3.05 15.99 -5.19
CA GLU A 61 4.14 16.97 -5.19
C GLU A 61 5.48 16.26 -5.06
N ASN A 62 6.49 16.69 -5.82
CA ASN A 62 7.88 16.20 -5.68
C ASN A 62 8.43 16.40 -4.26
N LYS A 63 7.93 17.41 -3.55
CA LYS A 63 8.21 17.66 -2.13
C LYS A 63 6.87 17.61 -1.37
N PRO A 64 6.40 16.40 -1.00
CA PRO A 64 5.13 16.26 -0.31
C PRO A 64 5.16 16.99 1.04
N SER A 65 3.99 17.39 1.52
CA SER A 65 3.87 18.06 2.81
C SER A 65 4.26 17.09 3.94
N ARG A 66 4.67 17.64 5.10
CA ARG A 66 4.95 16.81 6.28
C ARG A 66 3.75 15.97 6.70
N ARG A 67 2.55 16.53 6.55
CA ARG A 67 1.29 15.83 6.83
C ARG A 67 1.13 14.66 5.87
N CYS A 68 1.25 14.89 4.58
CA CYS A 68 1.13 13.86 3.55
C CYS A 68 2.08 12.69 3.76
N LEU A 69 3.37 12.98 3.97
CA LEU A 69 4.38 11.95 4.28
C LEU A 69 4.03 11.17 5.55
N HIS A 70 3.72 11.88 6.63
CA HIS A 70 3.42 11.22 7.90
C HIS A 70 2.16 10.35 7.82
N THR A 71 1.12 10.82 7.14
CA THR A 71 -0.10 10.05 6.91
C THR A 71 0.18 8.81 6.07
N CYS A 72 0.92 8.93 4.97
CA CYS A 72 1.31 7.80 4.13
C CYS A 72 2.08 6.72 4.92
N ILE A 73 3.12 7.12 5.66
CA ILE A 73 3.93 6.19 6.46
C ILE A 73 3.08 5.52 7.55
N THR A 74 2.17 6.28 8.17
CA THR A 74 1.27 5.74 9.20
C THR A 74 0.32 4.70 8.61
N MET A 75 -0.24 4.96 7.42
CA MET A 75 -1.10 4.00 6.71
C MET A 75 -0.33 2.74 6.33
N LEU A 76 0.84 2.87 5.71
CA LEU A 76 1.68 1.71 5.37
C LEU A 76 2.06 0.89 6.61
N ARG A 77 2.37 1.55 7.73
CA ARG A 77 2.64 0.85 8.99
C ARG A 77 1.41 0.16 9.55
N GLN A 78 0.24 0.77 9.45
CA GLN A 78 -1.00 0.20 10.00
C GLN A 78 -1.50 -0.99 9.19
N TYR A 79 -1.35 -0.95 7.87
CA TYR A 79 -1.95 -1.93 6.96
C TYR A 79 -0.96 -2.95 6.40
N CYS A 80 0.32 -2.61 6.28
CA CYS A 80 1.35 -3.50 5.74
C CYS A 80 2.26 -4.11 6.81
N MET A 81 2.15 -3.68 8.08
CA MET A 81 2.88 -4.32 9.19
C MET A 81 1.89 -4.89 10.19
N GLY A 82 1.99 -6.19 10.45
CA GLY A 82 1.16 -6.88 11.41
C GLY A 82 1.79 -8.22 11.79
N ASP A 83 1.11 -8.94 12.67
CA ASP A 83 1.55 -10.25 13.14
C ASP A 83 1.25 -11.37 12.12
N THR A 84 0.44 -11.08 11.09
CA THR A 84 0.15 -12.00 10.00
C THR A 84 1.43 -12.26 9.19
N PRO A 85 1.91 -13.50 9.12
CA PRO A 85 3.11 -13.81 8.36
C PRO A 85 2.84 -13.63 6.87
N ILE A 86 3.84 -13.12 6.14
CA ILE A 86 3.82 -13.01 4.69
C ILE A 86 3.75 -14.43 4.10
N GLN A 87 2.71 -14.74 3.32
CA GLN A 87 2.42 -16.09 2.79
C GLN A 87 3.23 -16.44 1.54
N PHE A 88 4.16 -15.59 1.11
CA PHE A 88 4.97 -15.81 -0.08
C PHE A 88 6.46 -15.63 0.19
N ASN A 89 7.28 -16.28 -0.64
CA ASN A 89 8.72 -16.24 -0.51
C ASN A 89 9.39 -15.60 -1.74
N ILE A 90 10.35 -14.73 -1.50
CA ILE A 90 11.15 -14.11 -2.58
C ILE A 90 12.35 -15.02 -2.84
N LEU A 91 12.33 -15.73 -3.98
CA LEU A 91 13.39 -16.65 -4.39
C LEU A 91 14.54 -15.98 -5.17
N SER A 92 14.37 -14.72 -5.55
CA SER A 92 15.39 -13.95 -6.27
C SER A 92 16.47 -13.42 -5.33
N ASP A 93 17.68 -13.19 -5.88
CA ASP A 93 18.77 -12.58 -5.11
C ASP A 93 18.39 -11.15 -4.70
N GLN A 94 18.08 -10.99 -3.41
CA GLN A 94 17.67 -9.71 -2.84
C GLN A 94 18.83 -8.71 -2.81
N THR A 95 20.09 -9.16 -2.82
CA THR A 95 21.24 -8.26 -2.76
C THR A 95 21.42 -7.46 -4.05
N VAL A 96 20.95 -7.99 -5.18
CA VAL A 96 20.97 -7.32 -6.48
C VAL A 96 19.83 -6.30 -6.60
N ASN A 97 18.66 -6.61 -6.05
CA ASN A 97 17.43 -5.81 -6.21
C ASN A 97 17.22 -4.81 -5.07
N PHE A 98 17.79 -5.07 -3.90
CA PHE A 98 17.65 -4.26 -2.69
C PHE A 98 19.04 -3.98 -2.09
N ASN A 99 19.77 -3.04 -2.68
CA ASN A 99 21.14 -2.68 -2.27
C ASN A 99 21.28 -2.21 -0.79
N THR A 100 20.18 -2.00 -0.07
CA THR A 100 20.16 -1.48 1.31
C THR A 100 19.71 -2.51 2.36
N THR A 101 19.29 -3.72 1.98
CA THR A 101 19.00 -4.79 2.94
C THR A 101 20.30 -5.48 3.36
N LYS A 102 21.01 -4.89 4.32
CA LYS A 102 21.92 -5.69 5.15
C LYS A 102 21.08 -6.39 6.20
N SER A 103 21.05 -7.72 6.14
CA SER A 103 20.54 -8.58 7.21
C SER A 103 21.20 -8.18 8.53
N VAL A 104 20.36 -7.90 9.54
CA VAL A 104 20.76 -8.01 10.95
C VAL A 104 20.49 -9.44 11.37
#